data_AF-A0AAW6FUS1-F1
#
_entry.id   AF-A0AAW6FUS1-F1
#
_cell.length_a   1.000
_cell.length_b   1.000
_cell.length_c   1.000
_cell.angle_alpha   90.00
_cell.angle_beta   90.00
_cell.angle_gamma   90.00
#
_symmetry.space_group_name_H-M   'P 1'
#
loop_
_entity.id
_entity.type
_entity.pdbx_description
1 polymer ?
#
loop_
_entity_poly.entity_id
_entity_poly.type
_entity_poly.pdbx_seq_one_letter_code
_entity_poly.pdbx_strand_id
1 'polypeptide(L)'
;MELELIEKREQRFTRADILRKGIALLAFVFIFAVVLKQFNGADTFWKGFRDSYLIWLIIDWYDALVLDCIWFCHSKKVRIPGTEDMEEYKDYCFHIKQSCIGMLLGLPACLAVGVITAIL
;
A
#
# COMPACT_ATOMS: atom_id res chain seq x y z
N MET A 1 -25.99 -15.75 21.74
CA MET A 1 -25.89 -16.80 20.71
C MET A 1 -25.39 -16.14 19.43
N GLU A 2 -24.16 -15.63 19.43
CA GLU A 2 -23.53 -14.91 18.29
C GLU A 2 -22.00 -15.14 18.28
N LEU A 3 -21.48 -16.02 19.15
CA LEU A 3 -20.04 -16.25 19.33
C LEU A 3 -19.55 -17.60 18.76
N GLU A 4 -20.42 -18.32 18.04
CA GLU A 4 -20.08 -19.59 17.38
C GLU A 4 -19.73 -19.42 15.88
N LEU A 5 -19.77 -18.19 15.35
CA LEU A 5 -19.49 -17.93 13.92
C LEU A 5 -18.03 -17.65 13.57
N ILE A 6 -17.10 -17.68 14.53
CA ILE A 6 -15.67 -17.64 14.20
C ILE A 6 -15.22 -19.07 13.93
N GLU A 7 -15.75 -19.64 12.84
CA GLU A 7 -15.22 -20.84 12.24
C GLU A 7 -13.72 -20.59 12.00
N LYS A 8 -12.91 -21.43 12.65
CA LYS A 8 -11.45 -21.41 12.62
C LYS A 8 -11.00 -21.39 11.15
N ARG A 9 -10.66 -20.21 10.61
CA ARG A 9 -10.25 -20.01 9.21
C ARG A 9 -8.89 -20.67 8.94
N GLU A 10 -8.86 -22.00 8.86
CA GLU A 10 -7.68 -22.78 8.50
C GLU A 10 -7.51 -22.82 6.97
N GLN A 11 -6.97 -21.70 6.45
CA GLN A 11 -6.12 -21.50 5.27
C GLN A 11 -6.46 -20.14 4.66
N ARG A 12 -5.60 -19.15 4.95
CA ARG A 12 -5.85 -17.74 4.59
C ARG A 12 -5.70 -17.47 3.08
N PHE A 13 -4.93 -18.29 2.35
CA PHE A 13 -4.74 -18.22 0.89
C PHE A 13 -4.33 -19.58 0.30
N THR A 14 -4.90 -19.97 -0.83
CA THR A 14 -4.50 -21.16 -1.60
C THR A 14 -3.23 -20.89 -2.43
N ARG A 15 -2.56 -21.94 -2.94
CA ARG A 15 -1.42 -21.77 -3.87
C ARG A 15 -1.79 -20.96 -5.11
N ALA A 16 -3.00 -21.18 -5.63
CA ALA A 16 -3.53 -20.42 -6.76
C ALA A 16 -3.69 -18.93 -6.41
N ASP A 17 -4.11 -18.59 -5.18
CA ASP A 17 -4.20 -17.20 -4.73
C ASP A 17 -2.84 -16.52 -4.67
N ILE A 18 -1.83 -17.22 -4.14
CA ILE A 18 -0.46 -16.71 -4.07
C ILE A 18 0.09 -16.46 -5.48
N LEU A 19 -0.12 -17.41 -6.41
CA LEU A 19 0.30 -17.25 -7.80
C LEU A 19 -0.39 -16.06 -8.47
N ARG A 20 -1.72 -15.93 -8.34
CA ARG A 20 -2.48 -14.81 -8.90
C ARG A 20 -2.01 -13.47 -8.36
N LYS A 21 -1.78 -13.37 -7.05
CA LYS A 21 -1.24 -12.15 -6.41
C LYS A 21 0.16 -11.82 -6.88
N GLY A 22 1.02 -12.83 -7.04
CA GLY A 22 2.38 -12.65 -7.57
C GLY A 22 2.36 -12.11 -9.00
N ILE A 23 1.53 -12.70 -9.88
CA ILE A 23 1.37 -12.22 -11.27
C ILE A 23 0.84 -10.78 -11.28
N ALA A 24 -0.18 -10.48 -10.47
CA ALA A 24 -0.72 -9.13 -10.38
C ALA A 24 0.33 -8.12 -9.90
N LEU A 25 1.13 -8.45 -8.88
CA LEU A 25 2.21 -7.61 -8.39
C LEU A 25 3.24 -7.30 -9.49
N LEU A 26 3.68 -8.32 -10.23
CA LEU A 26 4.63 -8.14 -11.34
C LEU A 26 4.04 -7.27 -12.44
N ALA A 27 2.77 -7.46 -12.79
CA ALA A 27 2.07 -6.65 -13.79
C ALA A 27 1.98 -5.18 -13.35
N PHE A 28 1.61 -4.90 -12.09
CA PHE A 28 1.55 -3.54 -11.57
C PHE A 28 2.91 -2.85 -11.57
N VAL A 29 3.96 -3.54 -11.11
CA VAL A 29 5.33 -3.01 -11.12
C VAL A 29 5.78 -2.68 -12.55
N PHE A 30 5.49 -3.56 -13.51
CA PHE A 30 5.84 -3.34 -14.91
C PHE A 30 5.05 -2.16 -15.53
N ILE A 31 3.73 -2.12 -15.35
CA ILE A 31 2.89 -1.03 -15.84
C ILE A 31 3.37 0.32 -15.26
N PHE A 32 3.66 0.34 -13.95
CA PHE A 32 4.11 1.56 -13.30
C PHE A 32 5.46 2.04 -13.86
N ALA A 33 6.40 1.12 -14.10
CA ALA A 33 7.67 1.44 -14.76
C ALA A 33 7.47 2.02 -16.17
N VAL A 34 6.59 1.43 -16.99
CA VAL A 34 6.27 1.94 -18.34
C VAL A 34 5.68 3.36 -18.25
N VAL A 35 4.75 3.59 -17.32
CA VAL A 35 4.14 4.92 -17.11
C VAL A 35 5.20 5.94 -16.72
N LEU A 36 6.07 5.64 -15.76
CA LEU A 36 7.13 6.57 -15.35
C LEU A 36 8.12 6.84 -16.48
N LYS A 37 8.49 5.83 -17.25
CA LYS A 37 9.38 6.03 -18.40
C LYS A 37 8.75 6.92 -19.46
N GLN A 38 7.49 6.67 -19.82
CA GLN A 38 6.81 7.38 -20.89
C GLN A 38 6.40 8.82 -20.51
N PHE A 39 5.91 9.02 -19.29
CA PHE A 39 5.34 10.31 -18.85
C PHE A 39 6.31 11.15 -18.03
N ASN A 40 7.16 10.54 -17.21
CA ASN A 40 8.13 11.26 -16.37
C ASN A 40 9.53 11.32 -16.99
N GLY A 41 9.77 10.63 -18.11
CA GLY A 41 11.11 10.54 -18.71
C GLY A 41 12.11 9.80 -17.78
N ALA A 42 11.61 8.85 -16.98
CA ALA A 42 12.43 8.01 -16.11
C ALA A 42 13.20 6.96 -16.94
N ASP A 43 14.28 7.40 -17.57
CA ASP A 43 15.13 6.63 -18.48
C ASP A 43 16.35 5.97 -17.80
N THR A 44 16.51 6.16 -16.49
CA THR A 44 17.63 5.64 -15.70
C THR A 44 17.13 5.05 -14.40
N PHE A 45 17.93 4.14 -13.82
CA PHE A 45 17.61 3.50 -12.54
C PHE A 45 17.24 4.51 -11.46
N TRP A 46 18.07 5.54 -11.29
CA TRP A 46 17.87 6.54 -10.24
C TRP A 46 16.61 7.39 -10.44
N LYS A 47 16.27 7.76 -11.69
CA LYS A 47 15.02 8.47 -11.96
C LYS A 47 13.81 7.59 -11.67
N GLY A 48 13.81 6.34 -12.15
CA GLY A 48 12.72 5.40 -11.91
C GLY A 48 12.52 5.08 -10.43
N PHE A 49 13.62 4.82 -9.70
CA PHE A 49 13.58 4.59 -8.26
C PHE A 49 13.10 5.83 -7.49
N ARG A 50 13.69 7.00 -7.75
CA ARG A 50 13.33 8.24 -7.05
C ARG A 50 11.88 8.62 -7.28
N ASP A 51 11.43 8.61 -8.53
CA ASP A 51 10.08 9.07 -8.88
C ASP A 51 9.01 8.11 -8.35
N SER A 52 9.23 6.79 -8.47
CA SER A 52 8.32 5.79 -7.88
C SER A 52 8.29 5.87 -6.36
N TYR A 53 9.45 6.04 -5.71
CA TYR A 53 9.52 6.14 -4.26
C TYR A 53 8.92 7.44 -3.72
N LEU A 54 9.10 8.56 -4.44
CA LEU A 54 8.45 9.82 -4.07
C LEU A 54 6.93 9.71 -4.12
N ILE A 55 6.39 9.09 -5.19
CA ILE A 55 4.95 8.83 -5.30
C ILE A 55 4.46 7.92 -4.18
N TRP A 56 5.22 6.85 -3.87
CA TRP A 56 4.92 5.96 -2.75
C TRP A 56 4.83 6.71 -1.43
N LEU A 57 5.84 7.53 -1.11
CA LEU A 57 5.85 8.34 0.12
C LEU A 57 4.67 9.30 0.18
N ILE A 58 4.33 9.96 -0.93
CA ILE A 58 3.18 10.87 -0.97
C ILE A 58 1.88 10.11 -0.65
N ILE A 59 1.67 8.94 -1.25
CA ILE A 59 0.46 8.14 -1.04
C ILE A 59 0.40 7.62 0.40
N ASP A 60 1.50 7.03 0.89
CA ASP A 60 1.61 6.45 2.23
C ASP A 60 1.34 7.49 3.33
N TRP A 61 1.96 8.68 3.21
CA TRP A 61 1.74 9.76 4.17
C TRP A 61 0.38 10.45 4.00
N TYR A 62 -0.16 10.51 2.79
CA TYR A 62 -1.52 11.02 2.58
C TYR A 62 -2.56 10.13 3.27
N ASP A 63 -2.42 8.81 3.15
CA ASP A 63 -3.29 7.86 3.84
C ASP A 63 -3.21 8.06 5.36
N ALA A 64 -2.00 8.01 5.93
CA ALA A 64 -1.83 8.14 7.37
C ALA A 64 -2.26 9.50 7.94
N LEU A 65 -1.97 10.62 7.26
CA LEU A 65 -2.29 11.95 7.80
C LEU A 65 -3.71 12.37 7.46
N VAL A 66 -4.11 12.25 6.19
CA VAL A 66 -5.38 12.80 5.73
C VAL A 66 -6.51 11.82 5.96
N LEU A 67 -6.32 10.55 5.61
CA LEU A 67 -7.40 9.56 5.73
C LEU A 67 -7.53 9.09 7.18
N ASP A 68 -6.45 8.60 7.78
CA ASP A 68 -6.50 8.04 9.12
C ASP A 68 -6.65 9.13 10.21
N CYS A 69 -5.69 10.08 10.27
CA CYS A 69 -5.65 11.06 11.35
C CYS A 69 -6.71 12.16 11.25
N ILE A 70 -7.07 12.59 10.04
CA ILE A 70 -8.04 13.68 9.84
C ILE A 70 -9.43 13.12 9.54
N TRP A 71 -9.58 12.29 8.52
CA TRP A 71 -10.91 11.94 8.02
C TRP A 71 -11.62 10.89 8.91
N PHE A 72 -11.02 9.72 9.10
CA PHE A 72 -11.61 8.62 9.87
C PHE A 72 -11.66 8.92 11.37
N CYS A 73 -10.67 9.62 11.91
CA CYS A 73 -10.69 10.06 13.30
C CYS A 73 -11.91 10.92 13.64
N HIS A 74 -12.38 11.78 12.71
CA HIS A 74 -13.40 12.79 12.99
C HIS A 74 -14.81 12.45 12.47
N SER A 75 -14.98 11.40 11.66
CA SER A 75 -16.30 11.04 11.12
C SER A 75 -16.55 9.54 11.24
N LYS A 76 -17.59 9.15 12.01
CA LYS A 76 -18.01 7.74 12.10
C LYS A 76 -18.66 7.23 10.81
N LYS A 77 -19.26 8.11 10.01
CA LYS A 77 -20.00 7.74 8.77
C LYS A 77 -19.10 7.14 7.67
N VAL A 78 -17.80 7.38 7.78
CA VAL A 78 -16.77 7.02 6.80
C VAL A 78 -15.86 5.92 7.33
N ARG A 79 -16.07 5.49 8.58
CA ARG A 79 -15.43 4.30 9.15
C ARG A 79 -16.08 3.06 8.56
N ILE A 80 -15.38 1.94 8.66
CA ILE A 80 -15.87 0.67 8.15
C ILE A 80 -17.09 0.24 9.00
N PRO A 81 -18.20 -0.18 8.37
CA PRO A 81 -19.35 -0.69 9.10
C PRO A 81 -18.98 -1.83 10.04
N GLY A 82 -19.32 -1.70 11.32
CA GLY A 82 -18.99 -2.66 12.38
C GLY A 82 -17.67 -2.39 13.12
N THR A 83 -16.91 -1.34 12.77
CA THR A 83 -15.70 -0.92 13.48
C THR A 83 -15.77 0.52 14.00
N GLU A 84 -16.91 1.19 13.90
CA GLU A 84 -17.04 2.64 14.11
C GLU A 84 -16.66 3.12 15.51
N ASP A 85 -16.68 2.21 16.50
CA ASP A 85 -16.37 2.47 17.90
C ASP A 85 -14.95 2.04 18.31
N MET A 86 -14.14 1.51 17.39
CA MET A 86 -12.73 1.18 17.66
C MET A 86 -11.93 2.44 18.04
N GLU A 87 -11.15 2.33 19.12
CA GLU A 87 -10.33 3.43 19.66
C GLU A 87 -9.13 3.72 18.76
N GLU A 88 -8.68 2.71 18.01
CA GLU A 88 -7.53 2.74 17.11
C GLU A 88 -7.65 3.83 16.04
N TYR A 89 -8.88 4.19 15.62
CA TYR A 89 -9.11 5.31 14.69
C TYR A 89 -8.65 6.67 15.23
N LYS A 90 -8.39 6.79 16.53
CA LYS A 90 -7.86 8.01 17.18
C LYS A 90 -6.44 7.83 17.69
N ASP A 91 -5.82 6.66 17.47
CA ASP A 91 -4.43 6.42 17.83
C ASP A 91 -3.51 6.94 16.73
N TYR A 92 -3.25 8.24 16.77
CA TYR A 92 -2.34 8.90 15.82
C TYR A 92 -0.95 8.26 15.81
N CYS A 93 -0.43 7.86 16.97
CA CYS A 93 0.91 7.28 17.08
C CYS A 93 1.00 5.95 16.34
N PHE A 94 -0.06 5.13 16.43
CA PHE A 94 -0.19 3.91 15.66
C PHE A 94 -0.13 4.19 14.15
N HIS A 95 -0.93 5.11 13.63
CA HIS A 95 -0.96 5.43 12.19
C HIS A 95 0.39 5.92 11.67
N ILE A 96 1.06 6.82 12.41
CA ILE A 96 2.40 7.29 12.04
C ILE A 96 3.42 6.15 12.05
N LYS A 97 3.37 5.26 13.04
CA LYS A 97 4.27 4.09 13.08
C LYS A 97 4.03 3.15 11.91
N GLN A 98 2.77 2.93 11.52
CA GLN A 98 2.44 2.11 10.36
C GLN A 98 2.91 2.73 9.05
N SER A 99 2.78 4.06 8.87
CA SER A 99 3.34 4.76 7.71
C SER A 99 4.86 4.62 7.65
N CYS A 100 5.58 4.79 8.77
CA CYS A 100 7.03 4.54 8.80
C CYS A 100 7.40 3.11 8.36
N ILE A 101 6.59 2.11 8.70
CA ILE A 101 6.77 0.72 8.21
C ILE A 101 6.43 0.64 6.72
N GLY A 102 5.34 1.28 6.29
CA GLY A 102 4.89 1.40 4.90
C GLY A 102 5.96 1.98 3.98
N MET A 103 6.68 3.03 4.42
CA MET A 103 7.83 3.58 3.71
C MET A 103 8.87 2.49 3.36
N LEU A 104 9.20 1.62 4.32
CA LEU A 104 10.17 0.54 4.10
C LEU A 104 9.61 -0.57 3.22
N LEU A 105 8.33 -0.89 3.35
CA LEU A 105 7.65 -1.91 2.52
C LEU A 105 7.59 -1.52 1.04
N GLY A 106 7.58 -0.22 0.71
CA GLY A 106 7.62 0.27 -0.66
C GLY A 106 8.97 0.09 -1.36
N LEU A 107 10.07 -0.01 -0.61
CA LEU A 107 11.43 -0.02 -1.18
C LEU A 107 11.67 -1.16 -2.19
N PRO A 108 11.31 -2.44 -1.92
CA PRO A 108 11.55 -3.51 -2.88
C PRO A 108 10.82 -3.30 -4.22
N ALA A 109 9.58 -2.79 -4.17
CA ALA A 109 8.81 -2.49 -5.38
C ALA A 109 9.42 -1.31 -6.16
N CYS A 110 9.82 -0.24 -5.47
CA CYS A 110 10.43 0.94 -6.12
C CYS A 110 11.81 0.60 -6.71
N LEU A 111 12.59 -0.27 -6.04
CA LEU A 111 13.84 -0.80 -6.59
C LEU A 111 13.61 -1.58 -7.88
N ALA A 112 12.59 -2.46 -7.91
CA ALA A 112 12.22 -3.20 -9.11
C ALA A 112 11.78 -2.25 -10.26
N VAL A 113 10.99 -1.22 -9.95
CA VAL A 113 10.62 -0.18 -10.93
C VAL A 113 11.86 0.54 -11.47
N GLY A 114 12.80 0.93 -10.60
CA GLY A 114 14.08 1.52 -11.00
C GLY A 114 14.85 0.62 -11.98
N VAL A 115 14.96 -0.68 -11.68
CA VAL A 115 15.62 -1.64 -12.58
C VAL A 115 14.91 -1.73 -13.94
N ILE A 116 13.58 -1.88 -13.92
CA ILE A 116 12.79 -2.06 -15.16
C ILE A 116 12.87 -0.81 -16.04
N THR A 117 12.68 0.38 -15.46
CA THR A 117 12.77 1.66 -16.21
C THR A 117 14.13 1.86 -16.88
N ALA A 118 15.22 1.36 -16.29
CA ALA A 118 16.57 1.44 -16.85
C ALA A 118 16.84 0.46 -18.00
N ILE A 119 16.06 -0.63 -18.10
CA ILE A 119 16.22 -1.69 -19.10
C ILE A 119 15.22 -1.56 -20.26
N LEU A 120 14.03 -1.01 -19.98
CA LEU A 120 13.05 -0.61 -21.01
C LEU A 120 13.62 0.45 -21.95
#